data_AF-A0A7S1A844-F1
#
_entry.id   AF-A0A7S1A844-F1
#
_cell.length_a   1.000
_cell.length_b   1.000
_cell.length_c   1.000
_cell.angle_alpha   90.00
_cell.angle_beta   90.00
_cell.angle_gamma   90.00
#
_symmetry.space_group_name_H-M   'P 1'
#
loop_
_entity.id
_entity.type
_entity.pdbx_description
1 polymer ?
#
loop_
_entity_poly.entity_id
_entity_poly.type
_entity_poly.pdbx_seq_one_letter_code
_entity_poly.pdbx_strand_id
1 'polypeptide(L)'
;MDAPLEQHFCRHPADFFKRTLEARLPDVNNPVLLHGHLLCAAAERPLTPSDAQWFGVSALPVIEECKREGRLTTMRAKDGTQELRYCPTRGKKSPKEEVNLRDIDPVQYKVLVRGSSASNPIETLDQRLTFMRLHPGAIYTNQLTTYFVEELDTTNHVAWVVPRDGRKINYYTECREHSEIIL
;
A
#
# COMPACT_ATOMS: atom_id res chain seq x y z
N MET A 1 -12.55 -27.12 -15.23
CA MET A 1 -11.69 -26.87 -14.04
C MET A 1 -10.29 -26.76 -14.61
N ASP A 2 -9.88 -25.56 -14.95
CA ASP A 2 -8.77 -25.33 -15.89
C ASP A 2 -7.47 -24.97 -15.17
N ALA A 3 -7.48 -24.96 -13.83
CA ALA A 3 -6.32 -24.71 -13.00
C ALA A 3 -5.50 -26.00 -12.77
N PRO A 4 -4.29 -26.14 -13.34
CA PRO A 4 -3.50 -27.38 -13.22
C PRO A 4 -3.11 -27.72 -11.77
N LEU A 5 -2.90 -26.69 -10.94
CA LEU A 5 -2.56 -26.85 -9.53
C LEU A 5 -3.72 -27.46 -8.72
N GLU A 6 -4.95 -26.99 -8.95
CA GLU A 6 -6.15 -27.55 -8.33
C GLU A 6 -6.31 -29.02 -8.71
N GLN A 7 -6.17 -29.33 -10.00
CA GLN A 7 -6.25 -30.71 -10.47
C GLN A 7 -5.17 -31.60 -9.86
N HIS A 8 -3.95 -31.08 -9.66
CA HIS A 8 -2.88 -31.81 -9.01
C HIS A 8 -3.25 -32.17 -7.56
N PHE A 9 -3.73 -31.21 -6.77
CA PHE A 9 -4.12 -31.49 -5.37
C PHE A 9 -5.35 -32.38 -5.25
N CYS A 10 -6.31 -32.31 -6.18
CA CYS A 10 -7.41 -33.28 -6.22
C CYS A 10 -6.92 -34.71 -6.47
N ARG A 11 -5.87 -34.89 -7.28
CA ARG A 11 -5.27 -36.21 -7.57
C ARG A 11 -4.30 -36.67 -6.48
N HIS A 12 -3.69 -35.72 -5.75
CA HIS A 12 -2.67 -35.98 -4.73
C HIS A 12 -2.98 -35.23 -3.43
N PRO A 13 -4.08 -35.56 -2.73
CA PRO A 13 -4.51 -34.82 -1.53
C PRO A 13 -3.49 -34.89 -0.39
N ALA A 14 -2.76 -36.00 -0.28
CA ALA A 14 -1.72 -36.15 0.75
C ALA A 14 -0.60 -35.10 0.63
N ASP A 15 -0.29 -34.63 -0.58
CA ASP A 15 0.77 -33.64 -0.81
C ASP A 15 0.36 -32.24 -0.33
N PHE A 16 -0.94 -31.93 -0.38
CA PHE A 16 -1.48 -30.71 0.19
C PHE A 16 -1.31 -30.69 1.73
N PHE A 17 -1.68 -31.78 2.41
CA PHE A 17 -1.63 -31.84 3.88
C PHE A 17 -0.23 -32.04 4.45
N LYS A 18 0.73 -32.52 3.65
CA LYS A 18 2.13 -32.68 4.07
C LYS A 18 2.94 -31.39 4.00
N ARG A 19 2.51 -30.40 3.20
CA ARG A 19 3.26 -29.15 3.03
C ARG A 19 3.20 -28.30 4.29
N THR A 20 4.34 -27.74 4.67
CA THR A 20 4.39 -26.67 5.66
C THR A 20 3.87 -25.38 5.07
N LEU A 21 3.39 -24.48 5.93
CA LEU A 21 2.99 -23.14 5.52
C LEU A 21 4.18 -22.40 4.89
N GLU A 22 3.87 -21.49 3.97
CA GLU A 22 4.86 -20.62 3.36
C GLU A 22 5.55 -19.77 4.44
N ALA A 23 6.88 -19.79 4.45
CA ALA A 23 7.66 -18.97 5.35
C ALA A 23 7.51 -17.49 4.95
N ARG A 24 7.16 -16.64 5.91
CA ARG A 24 7.19 -15.18 5.75
C ARG A 24 8.51 -14.66 6.27
N LEU A 25 9.37 -14.19 5.37
CA LEU A 25 10.68 -13.64 5.70
C LEU A 25 10.69 -12.14 5.38
N PRO A 26 10.35 -11.26 6.33
CA PRO A 26 10.50 -9.82 6.13
C PRO A 26 11.99 -9.47 6.06
N ASP A 27 12.40 -8.74 5.02
CA ASP A 27 13.75 -8.21 4.93
C ASP A 27 13.85 -6.90 5.73
N VAL A 28 14.25 -7.03 7.00
CA VAL A 28 14.47 -5.90 7.91
C VAL A 28 15.76 -5.12 7.60
N ASN A 29 16.59 -5.62 6.69
CA ASN A 29 17.84 -4.95 6.29
C ASN A 29 17.68 -4.16 4.98
N ASN A 30 16.48 -4.10 4.40
CA ASN A 30 16.21 -3.32 3.19
C ASN A 30 16.49 -1.83 3.46
N PRO A 31 17.51 -1.23 2.82
CA PRO A 31 17.93 0.14 3.11
C PRO A 31 16.87 1.18 2.73
N VAL A 32 16.01 0.88 1.75
CA VAL A 32 14.92 1.78 1.32
C VAL A 32 13.86 1.91 2.42
N LEU A 33 13.45 0.77 3.00
CA LEU A 33 12.51 0.78 4.12
C LEU A 33 13.15 1.38 5.37
N LEU A 34 14.41 1.03 5.62
CA LEU A 34 15.14 1.47 6.80
C LEU A 34 15.32 2.99 6.85
N HIS A 35 15.53 3.63 5.70
CA HIS A 35 15.67 5.10 5.60
C HIS A 35 14.48 5.83 6.21
N GLY A 36 13.26 5.50 5.76
CA GLY A 36 12.04 6.11 6.28
C GLY A 36 11.82 5.82 7.76
N HIS A 37 12.01 4.57 8.18
CA HIS A 37 11.81 4.16 9.57
C HIS A 37 12.80 4.79 10.54
N LEU A 38 14.05 4.95 10.13
CA LEU A 38 15.09 5.57 10.96
C LEU A 38 14.81 7.06 11.19
N LEU A 39 14.32 7.75 10.17
CA LEU A 39 13.90 9.14 10.28
C LEU A 39 12.67 9.31 11.17
N CYS A 40 11.69 8.41 11.07
CA CYS A 40 10.55 8.36 12.00
C CYS A 40 11.04 8.16 13.44
N ALA A 41 11.92 7.19 13.67
CA ALA A 41 12.45 6.91 15.00
C ALA A 41 13.21 8.12 15.58
N ALA A 42 14.08 8.76 14.79
CA ALA A 42 14.82 9.96 15.20
C ALA A 42 13.93 11.20 15.42
N ALA A 43 12.77 11.26 14.77
CA ALA A 43 11.78 12.32 14.96
C ALA A 43 10.95 12.12 16.24
N GLU A 44 10.69 10.87 16.62
CA GLU A 44 10.02 10.52 17.88
C GLU A 44 10.94 10.67 19.10
N ARG A 45 12.19 10.20 18.98
CA ARG A 45 13.22 10.30 20.03
C ARG A 45 14.62 10.39 19.43
N PRO A 46 15.50 11.28 19.95
CA PRO A 46 16.91 11.27 19.56
C PRO A 46 17.51 9.86 19.69
N LEU A 47 18.16 9.38 18.63
CA LEU A 47 18.75 8.05 18.61
C LEU A 47 20.13 8.08 19.23
N THR A 48 20.44 7.06 20.03
CA THR A 48 21.74 6.86 20.65
C THR A 48 22.49 5.71 19.96
N PRO A 49 23.81 5.56 20.15
CA PRO A 49 24.56 4.45 19.57
C PRO A 49 24.03 3.06 19.96
N SER A 50 23.41 2.94 21.14
CA SER A 50 22.80 1.68 21.58
C SER A 50 21.53 1.33 20.81
N ASP A 51 20.85 2.30 20.20
CA ASP A 51 19.66 2.05 19.39
C ASP A 51 20.00 1.36 18.04
N ALA A 52 21.27 1.39 17.62
CA ALA A 52 21.73 0.76 16.37
C ALA A 52 21.41 -0.75 16.30
N GLN A 53 21.29 -1.43 17.46
CA GLN A 53 20.93 -2.84 17.53
C GLN A 53 19.56 -3.16 16.92
N TRP A 54 18.65 -2.17 16.83
CA TRP A 54 17.29 -2.35 16.31
C TRP A 54 17.18 -2.18 14.79
N PHE A 55 18.22 -1.65 14.14
CA PHE A 55 18.18 -1.24 12.73
C PHE A 55 19.01 -2.15 11.80
N GLY A 56 19.51 -3.27 12.32
CA GLY A 56 20.23 -4.27 11.55
C GLY A 56 21.57 -3.78 10.98
N VAL A 57 22.10 -4.53 10.02
CA VAL A 57 23.45 -4.27 9.46
C VAL A 57 23.49 -3.05 8.54
N SER A 58 22.35 -2.68 7.96
CA SER A 58 22.21 -1.55 7.03
C SER A 58 22.07 -0.20 7.75
N ALA A 59 22.07 -0.16 9.08
CA ALA A 59 21.84 1.07 9.85
C ALA A 59 22.87 2.16 9.55
N LEU A 60 24.17 1.83 9.63
CA LEU A 60 25.25 2.79 9.44
C LEU A 60 25.23 3.47 8.06
N PRO A 61 25.18 2.74 6.92
CA PRO A 61 25.14 3.40 5.61
C PRO A 61 23.89 4.27 5.43
N VAL A 62 22.74 3.85 5.97
CA VAL A 62 21.50 4.64 5.91
C VAL A 62 21.59 5.90 6.77
N ILE A 63 22.19 5.83 7.96
CA ILE A 63 22.42 7.01 8.82
C ILE A 63 23.29 8.04 8.10
N GLU A 64 24.39 7.60 7.48
CA GLU A 64 25.29 8.49 6.75
C GLU A 64 24.59 9.13 5.55
N GLU A 65 23.73 8.38 4.85
CA GLU A 65 22.88 8.92 3.79
C GLU A 65 21.94 10.01 4.32
N CYS A 66 21.17 9.73 5.37
CA CYS A 66 20.24 10.70 5.95
C CYS A 66 20.96 11.96 6.50
N LYS A 67 22.21 11.83 6.97
CA LYS A 67 23.06 12.98 7.33
C LYS A 67 23.46 13.79 6.10
N ARG A 68 23.86 13.12 5.02
CA ARG A 68 24.22 13.76 3.74
C ARG A 68 23.04 14.53 3.15
N GLU A 69 21.82 14.00 3.28
CA GLU A 69 20.58 14.68 2.89
C GLU A 69 20.20 15.86 3.81
N GLY A 70 20.92 16.06 4.93
CA GLY A 70 20.61 17.07 5.93
C GLY A 70 19.37 16.78 6.77
N ARG A 71 18.86 15.54 6.75
CA ARG A 71 17.67 15.11 7.51
C ARG A 71 18.01 14.67 8.93
N LEU A 72 19.26 14.24 9.15
CA LEU A 72 19.79 13.92 10.47
C LEU A 72 21.01 14.79 10.78
N THR A 73 21.15 15.14 12.05
CA THR A 73 22.35 15.79 12.57
C THR A 73 22.86 15.06 13.81
N THR A 74 24.17 15.11 14.02
CA THR A 74 24.79 14.59 15.25
C THR A 74 24.88 15.72 16.25
N MET A 75 24.28 15.53 17.42
CA MET A 75 24.37 16.43 18.56
C MET A 75 24.97 15.72 19.76
N ARG A 76 25.42 16.50 20.74
CA ARG A 76 25.91 15.97 22.01
C ARG A 76 24.93 16.33 23.11
N ALA A 77 24.45 15.31 23.82
CA ALA A 77 23.60 15.48 24.99
C ALA A 77 24.40 16.06 26.18
N LYS A 78 23.68 16.48 27.23
CA LYS A 78 24.26 17.12 28.42
C LYS A 78 25.19 16.20 29.20
N ASP A 79 24.95 14.90 29.15
CA ASP A 79 25.77 13.84 29.74
C ASP A 79 27.00 13.48 28.89
N GLY A 80 27.16 14.12 27.72
CA GLY A 80 28.26 13.90 26.80
C GLY A 80 27.99 12.82 25.75
N THR A 81 26.84 12.14 25.79
CA THR A 81 26.45 11.11 24.82
C THR A 81 26.20 11.72 23.44
N GLN A 82 26.66 11.06 22.37
CA GLN A 82 26.32 11.47 21.00
C GLN A 82 24.92 10.97 20.65
N GLU A 83 24.09 11.86 20.12
CA GLU A 83 22.72 11.57 19.70
C GLU A 83 22.52 11.98 18.23
N LEU A 84 21.75 11.19 17.49
CA LEU A 84 21.25 11.56 16.18
C LEU A 84 19.86 12.19 16.35
N ARG A 85 19.69 13.39 15.81
CA ARG A 85 18.43 14.13 15.88
C ARG A 85 17.89 14.40 14.49
N TYR A 86 16.59 14.24 14.34
CA TYR A 86 15.88 14.63 13.13
C TYR A 86 15.89 16.16 12.96
N CYS A 87 16.21 16.61 11.75
CA CYS A 87 16.19 18.01 11.34
C CYS A 87 14.95 18.27 10.47
N PRO A 88 13.90 18.93 11.01
CA PRO A 88 12.76 19.32 10.19
C PRO A 88 13.20 20.34 9.13
N THR A 89 13.07 19.97 7.87
CA THR A 89 13.31 20.91 6.75
C THR A 89 12.04 21.69 6.48
N ARG A 90 12.13 23.02 6.42
CA ARG A 90 10.98 23.88 6.13
C ARG A 90 10.39 23.53 4.75
N GLY A 91 9.11 23.20 4.72
CA GLY A 91 8.39 22.84 3.48
C GLY A 91 8.43 21.34 3.10
N LYS A 92 9.14 20.49 3.85
CA LYS A 92 9.03 19.03 3.70
C LYS A 92 7.99 18.46 4.67
N LYS A 93 7.38 17.34 4.28
CA LYS A 93 6.46 16.58 5.12
C LYS A 93 7.23 15.96 6.30
N SER A 94 6.53 15.61 7.37
CA SER A 94 7.14 14.85 8.45
C SER A 94 7.45 13.42 8.00
N PRO A 95 8.47 12.73 8.57
CA PRO A 95 8.85 11.39 8.12
C PRO A 95 7.67 10.40 8.13
N LYS A 96 6.80 10.48 9.14
CA LYS A 96 5.59 9.64 9.25
C LYS A 96 4.55 9.87 8.14
N GLU A 97 4.58 11.02 7.48
CA GLU A 97 3.69 11.34 6.35
C GLU A 97 4.31 10.96 5.01
N GLU A 98 5.63 10.73 4.98
CA GLU A 98 6.36 10.26 3.80
C GLU A 98 6.39 8.72 3.72
N VAL A 99 6.39 8.04 4.87
CA VAL A 99 6.39 6.57 4.93
C VAL A 99 4.97 6.02 4.88
N ASN A 100 4.65 5.29 3.80
CA ASN A 100 3.41 4.55 3.69
C ASN A 100 3.67 3.04 3.85
N LEU A 101 3.01 2.41 4.82
CA LEU A 101 3.18 0.99 5.13
C LEU A 101 2.35 0.06 4.23
N ARG A 102 1.45 0.62 3.42
CA ARG A 102 0.51 -0.12 2.57
C ARG A 102 0.73 0.16 1.08
N ASP A 103 1.95 0.56 0.73
CA ASP A 103 2.38 1.09 -0.58
C ASP A 103 2.42 0.03 -1.69
N ILE A 104 1.29 -0.64 -1.94
CA ILE A 104 1.05 -1.32 -3.22
C ILE A 104 0.44 -0.31 -4.21
N ASP A 105 -0.40 0.62 -3.72
CA ASP A 105 -0.99 1.68 -4.54
C ASP A 105 -1.21 2.95 -3.66
N PRO A 106 -0.52 4.07 -3.94
CA PRO A 106 -0.63 5.29 -3.13
C PRO A 106 -1.92 6.07 -3.41
N VAL A 107 -2.57 5.81 -4.55
CA VAL A 107 -3.79 6.50 -4.98
C VAL A 107 -5.00 5.62 -4.68
N GLN A 108 -5.98 6.20 -4.00
CA GLN A 108 -7.22 5.53 -3.63
C GLN A 108 -8.41 6.24 -4.24
N TYR A 109 -9.35 5.46 -4.77
CA TYR A 109 -10.59 5.95 -5.34
C TYR A 109 -11.77 5.64 -4.43
N LYS A 110 -12.66 6.61 -4.30
CA LYS A 110 -13.90 6.48 -3.52
C LYS A 110 -15.06 6.15 -4.46
N VAL A 111 -15.85 5.14 -4.10
CA VAL A 111 -17.08 4.79 -4.83
C VAL A 111 -18.27 5.50 -4.19
N LEU A 112 -18.89 6.43 -4.92
CA LEU A 112 -20.01 7.23 -4.44
C LEU A 112 -21.27 6.98 -5.27
N VAL A 113 -22.41 6.94 -4.60
CA VAL A 113 -23.72 6.81 -5.27
C VAL A 113 -24.19 8.17 -5.75
N ARG A 114 -24.46 8.31 -7.05
CA ARG A 114 -25.00 9.55 -7.62
C ARG A 114 -26.37 9.86 -7.02
N GLY A 115 -26.57 11.10 -6.59
CA GLY A 115 -27.85 11.57 -6.03
C GLY A 115 -28.14 11.12 -4.59
N SER A 116 -27.24 10.38 -3.94
CA SER A 116 -27.33 10.12 -2.50
C SER A 116 -26.89 11.36 -1.72
N SER A 117 -27.66 11.74 -0.70
CA SER A 117 -27.27 12.79 0.25
C SER A 117 -26.14 12.34 1.19
N ALA A 118 -25.84 11.04 1.23
CA ALA A 118 -24.73 10.50 2.00
C ALA A 118 -23.42 10.69 1.23
N SER A 119 -22.53 11.52 1.77
CA SER A 119 -21.14 11.67 1.30
C SER A 119 -20.24 10.48 1.67
N ASN A 120 -20.81 9.42 2.25
CA ASN A 120 -20.04 8.26 2.67
C ASN A 120 -19.79 7.32 1.48
N PRO A 121 -18.54 6.98 1.17
CA PRO A 121 -18.23 6.00 0.13
C PRO A 121 -18.77 4.62 0.48
N ILE A 122 -19.25 3.90 -0.54
CA ILE A 122 -19.64 2.49 -0.42
C ILE A 122 -18.39 1.64 -0.17
N GLU A 123 -17.33 1.95 -0.93
CA GLU A 123 -16.04 1.28 -0.87
C GLU A 123 -14.94 2.25 -1.28
N THR A 124 -13.72 1.97 -0.81
CA THR A 124 -12.49 2.63 -1.26
C THR A 124 -11.61 1.56 -1.88
N LEU A 125 -11.22 1.76 -3.13
CA LEU A 125 -10.38 0.83 -3.89
C LEU A 125 -9.03 1.48 -4.20
N ASP A 126 -8.02 0.64 -4.40
CA ASP A 126 -6.75 1.07 -4.97
C ASP A 126 -6.91 1.46 -6.45
N GLN A 127 -5.96 2.21 -7.00
CA GLN A 127 -6.02 2.70 -8.38
C GLN A 127 -6.11 1.56 -9.39
N ARG A 128 -5.30 0.51 -9.23
CA ARG A 128 -5.27 -0.60 -10.18
C ARG A 128 -6.61 -1.34 -10.22
N LEU A 129 -7.18 -1.72 -9.08
CA LEU A 129 -8.49 -2.41 -9.02
C LEU A 129 -9.61 -1.48 -9.49
N THR A 130 -9.51 -0.19 -9.23
CA THR A 130 -10.48 0.80 -9.73
C THR A 130 -10.55 0.76 -11.24
N PHE A 131 -9.41 0.81 -11.93
CA PHE A 131 -9.41 0.76 -13.41
C PHE A 131 -9.93 -0.56 -13.97
N MET A 132 -9.74 -1.66 -13.24
CA MET A 132 -10.27 -2.96 -13.64
C MET A 132 -11.77 -3.14 -13.39
N ARG A 133 -12.32 -2.56 -12.31
CA ARG A 133 -13.70 -2.82 -11.85
C ARG A 133 -14.68 -1.66 -12.07
N LEU A 134 -14.15 -0.44 -12.15
CA LEU A 134 -14.91 0.80 -12.13
C LEU A 134 -14.65 1.66 -13.37
N HIS A 135 -14.35 1.03 -14.50
CA HIS A 135 -14.34 1.76 -15.77
C HIS A 135 -15.78 2.20 -16.12
N PRO A 136 -15.96 3.35 -16.80
CA PRO A 136 -17.29 3.77 -17.24
C PRO A 136 -18.00 2.67 -18.05
N GLY A 137 -19.28 2.45 -17.75
CA GLY A 137 -20.07 1.37 -18.35
C GLY A 137 -19.94 0.00 -17.66
N ALA A 138 -19.06 -0.14 -16.66
CA ALA A 138 -18.94 -1.38 -15.89
C ALA A 138 -20.17 -1.67 -15.02
N ILE A 139 -20.41 -2.95 -14.78
CA ILE A 139 -21.32 -3.43 -13.73
C ILE A 139 -20.49 -3.75 -12.49
N TYR A 140 -20.64 -2.90 -11.48
CA TYR A 140 -19.98 -3.04 -10.20
C TYR A 140 -20.92 -3.68 -9.18
N THR A 141 -20.48 -4.71 -8.46
CA THR A 141 -21.30 -5.35 -7.42
C THR A 141 -20.58 -5.31 -6.09
N ASN A 142 -21.25 -4.76 -5.07
CA ASN A 142 -20.78 -4.73 -3.69
C ASN A 142 -21.86 -5.34 -2.79
N GLN A 143 -21.49 -6.37 -2.01
CA GLN A 143 -22.38 -7.05 -1.05
C GLN A 143 -23.77 -7.38 -1.63
N LEU A 144 -23.82 -8.03 -2.80
CA LEU A 144 -25.04 -8.40 -3.53
C LEU A 144 -25.86 -7.23 -4.11
N THR A 145 -25.41 -5.99 -3.93
CA THR A 145 -26.02 -4.81 -4.57
C THR A 145 -25.26 -4.47 -5.84
N THR A 146 -26.00 -4.40 -6.95
CA THR A 146 -25.45 -4.09 -8.27
C THR A 146 -25.57 -2.61 -8.57
N TYR A 147 -24.50 -2.05 -9.11
CA TYR A 147 -24.38 -0.66 -9.52
C TYR A 147 -23.88 -0.59 -10.96
N PHE A 148 -24.37 0.39 -11.70
CA PHE A 148 -23.81 0.77 -12.99
C PHE A 148 -22.82 1.92 -12.78
N VAL A 149 -21.62 1.80 -13.33
CA VAL A 149 -20.60 2.84 -13.23
C VAL A 149 -20.84 3.87 -14.33
N GLU A 150 -21.27 5.07 -13.93
CA GLU A 150 -21.55 6.16 -14.87
C GLU A 150 -20.27 6.89 -15.27
N GLU A 151 -19.43 7.20 -14.28
CA GLU A 151 -18.28 8.08 -14.46
C GLU A 151 -17.15 7.68 -13.51
N LEU A 152 -15.92 7.73 -14.01
CA LEU A 152 -14.72 7.60 -13.23
C LEU A 152 -13.92 8.90 -13.34
N ASP A 153 -13.93 9.70 -12.28
CA ASP A 153 -13.15 10.93 -12.17
C ASP A 153 -11.75 10.61 -11.64
N THR A 154 -10.78 10.56 -12.55
CA THR A 154 -9.37 10.31 -12.25
C THR A 154 -8.68 11.50 -11.57
N THR A 155 -9.27 12.69 -11.63
CA THR A 155 -8.70 13.92 -11.05
C THR A 155 -9.05 14.04 -9.57
N ASN A 156 -10.32 13.81 -9.24
CA ASN A 156 -10.80 13.85 -7.85
C ASN A 156 -10.74 12.49 -7.14
N HIS A 157 -10.35 11.43 -7.86
CA HIS A 157 -10.31 10.04 -7.40
C HIS A 157 -11.67 9.55 -6.89
N VAL A 158 -12.71 9.75 -7.70
CA VAL A 158 -14.09 9.37 -7.38
C VAL A 158 -14.70 8.58 -8.54
N ALA A 159 -15.27 7.42 -8.23
CA ALA A 159 -16.12 6.67 -9.15
C ALA A 159 -17.59 6.92 -8.78
N TRP A 160 -18.36 7.46 -9.72
CA TRP A 160 -19.81 7.67 -9.56
C TRP A 160 -20.57 6.48 -10.09
N VAL A 161 -21.42 5.93 -9.23
CA VAL A 161 -22.22 4.74 -9.54
C VAL A 161 -23.70 4.99 -9.27
N VAL A 162 -24.55 4.30 -10.01
CA VAL A 162 -26.01 4.35 -9.84
C VAL A 162 -26.53 2.96 -9.52
N PRO A 163 -27.34 2.78 -8.46
CA PRO A 163 -27.91 1.49 -8.14
C PRO A 163 -28.79 1.00 -9.29
N ARG A 164 -28.64 -0.27 -9.64
CA ARG A 164 -29.49 -0.95 -10.60
C ARG A 164 -30.11 -2.18 -9.96
N ASP A 165 -31.32 -2.50 -10.38
CA ASP A 165 -31.94 -3.77 -9.99
C ASP A 165 -31.17 -4.92 -10.65
N GLY A 166 -30.40 -5.66 -9.86
CA GLY A 166 -29.61 -6.81 -10.32
C GLY A 166 -30.47 -7.89 -10.99
N ARG A 167 -31.78 -7.95 -10.72
CA ARG A 167 -32.70 -8.89 -11.41
C ARG A 167 -33.00 -8.48 -12.86
N LYS A 168 -32.75 -7.23 -13.23
CA LYS A 168 -32.95 -6.69 -14.59
C LYS A 168 -31.67 -6.70 -15.42
N ILE A 169 -30.52 -6.99 -14.82
CA ILE A 169 -29.24 -7.06 -15.51
C ILE A 169 -28.91 -8.55 -15.70
N ASN A 170 -28.85 -8.99 -16.96
CA ASN A 170 -28.55 -10.38 -17.33
C ASN A 170 -27.10 -10.58 -17.82
N TYR A 171 -26.22 -9.61 -17.55
CA TYR A 171 -24.82 -9.64 -17.94
C TYR A 171 -23.92 -9.13 -16.80
N TYR A 172 -22.64 -9.43 -16.88
CA TYR A 172 -21.61 -8.87 -16.00
C TYR A 172 -20.46 -8.36 -16.86
N THR A 173 -19.61 -7.53 -16.27
CA THR A 173 -18.41 -7.02 -16.91
C THR A 173 -17.18 -7.63 -16.25
N GLU A 174 -16.24 -8.07 -17.08
CA GLU A 174 -14.96 -8.60 -16.64
C GLU A 174 -13.86 -7.95 -17.47
N CYS A 175 -12.94 -7.25 -16.81
CA CYS A 175 -11.81 -6.64 -17.47
C CYS A 175 -10.74 -7.70 -17.76
N ARG A 176 -10.13 -7.61 -18.94
CA ARG A 176 -8.94 -8.40 -19.30
C ARG A 176 -7.72 -7.49 -19.30
N GLU A 177 -6.71 -7.90 -18.57
CA GLU A 177 -5.42 -7.21 -18.54
C GLU A 177 -4.51 -7.75 -19.64
N HIS A 178 -3.84 -6.85 -20.35
CA HIS A 178 -2.77 -7.17 -21.27
C HIS A 178 -1.51 -6.44 -20.81
N SER A 179 -0.44 -7.19 -20.56
CA SER A 179 0.82 -6.65 -20.07
C SER A 179 1.91 -6.90 -21.11
N GLU A 180 2.58 -5.84 -21.54
CA GLU A 180 3.76 -5.91 -22.40
C GLU A 180 4.98 -5.47 -21.59
N ILE A 181 6.06 -6.24 -21.65
CA ILE A 181 7.33 -5.90 -21.01
C ILE A 181 8.25 -5.34 -22.10
N ILE A 182 8.59 -4.07 -21.98
CA ILE A 182 9.55 -3.38 -22.84
C ILE A 182 10.84 -3.23 -22.04
N LEU A 183 11.95 -3.71 -22.60
CA LEU A 183 13.29 -3.66 -22.00
C LEU A 183 14.06 -2.41 -22.41
#